data_AF-A0A4Y7KVM6-F1
#
_entry.id   AF-A0A4Y7KVM6-F1
#
_cell.length_a   1.000
_cell.length_b   1.000
_cell.length_c   1.000
_cell.angle_alpha   90.00
_cell.angle_beta   90.00
_cell.angle_gamma   90.00
#
_symmetry.space_group_name_H-M   'P 1'
#
loop_
_entity.id
_entity.type
_entity.pdbx_description
1 polymer ?
#
loop_
_entity_poly.entity_id
_entity_poly.type
_entity_poly.pdbx_seq_one_letter_code
_entity_poly.pdbx_strand_id
1 'polypeptide(L)'
;MASEKKIMAVMSFLVNEMGYDSSSAAECPLVIDCSLKWRIIPRCSVIKILVSKGLIKELIPLRALSTMVDEAFLEKFVFKYEQQVPGLMKIFKGQNVAHKLRLDLPNPVADAENFVANPI
;
A
#
# COMPACT_ATOMS: atom_id res chain seq x y z
N MET A 1 13.20 -13.65 -3.95
CA MET A 1 12.02 -14.36 -4.49
C MET A 1 10.92 -14.33 -3.44
N ALA A 2 9.69 -13.99 -3.79
CA ALA A 2 8.58 -13.99 -2.84
C ALA A 2 8.23 -15.43 -2.41
N SER A 3 7.82 -15.62 -1.16
CA SER A 3 7.34 -16.93 -0.71
C SER A 3 5.98 -17.25 -1.34
N GLU A 4 5.69 -18.52 -1.55
CA GLU A 4 4.39 -19.00 -2.02
C GLU A 4 3.24 -18.43 -1.18
N LYS A 5 3.39 -18.43 0.15
CA LYS A 5 2.42 -17.83 1.07
C LYS A 5 2.15 -16.36 0.79
N LYS A 6 3.18 -15.55 0.46
CA LYS A 6 3.01 -14.14 0.11
C LYS A 6 2.25 -14.01 -1.21
N ILE A 7 2.63 -14.80 -2.21
CA ILE A 7 2.00 -14.80 -3.54
C ILE A 7 0.52 -15.14 -3.40
N MET A 8 0.18 -16.23 -2.71
CA MET A 8 -1.22 -16.64 -2.50
C MET A 8 -2.03 -15.58 -1.77
N ALA A 9 -1.47 -14.95 -0.73
CA ALA A 9 -2.16 -13.91 0.02
C ALA A 9 -2.44 -12.67 -0.85
N VAL A 10 -1.47 -12.24 -1.67
CA VAL A 10 -1.66 -11.12 -2.61
C VAL A 10 -2.70 -11.47 -3.67
N MET A 11 -2.60 -12.65 -4.28
CA MET A 11 -3.53 -13.08 -5.34
C MET A 11 -4.96 -13.22 -4.81
N SER A 12 -5.14 -13.84 -3.65
CA SER A 12 -6.46 -13.97 -3.02
C SER A 12 -7.07 -12.60 -2.73
N PHE A 13 -6.30 -11.68 -2.16
CA PHE A 13 -6.79 -10.33 -1.88
C PHE A 13 -7.20 -9.61 -3.17
N LEU A 14 -6.34 -9.60 -4.19
CA LEU A 14 -6.60 -8.85 -5.42
C LEU A 14 -7.78 -9.41 -6.23
N VAL A 15 -7.85 -10.74 -6.38
CA VAL A 15 -8.89 -11.38 -7.20
C VAL A 15 -10.19 -11.50 -6.42
N ASN A 16 -10.15 -12.13 -5.25
CA ASN A 16 -11.37 -12.48 -4.52
C ASN A 16 -11.95 -11.28 -3.77
N GLU A 17 -11.11 -10.43 -3.18
CA GLU A 17 -11.59 -9.31 -2.37
C GLU A 17 -11.71 -8.02 -3.19
N MET A 18 -10.80 -7.76 -4.13
CA MET A 18 -10.77 -6.47 -4.84
C MET A 18 -11.40 -6.51 -6.23
N GLY A 19 -11.63 -7.70 -6.80
CA GLY A 19 -12.27 -7.86 -8.11
C GLY A 19 -11.37 -7.59 -9.31
N TYR A 20 -10.04 -7.71 -9.15
CA TYR A 20 -9.13 -7.73 -10.29
C TYR A 20 -9.16 -9.09 -11.00
N ASP A 21 -8.96 -9.08 -12.31
CA ASP A 21 -8.77 -10.31 -13.06
C ASP A 21 -7.47 -11.01 -12.66
N SER A 22 -7.49 -12.35 -12.62
CA SER A 22 -6.32 -13.16 -12.30
C SER A 22 -5.16 -12.92 -13.28
N SER A 23 -5.46 -12.67 -14.57
CA SER A 23 -4.47 -12.32 -15.59
C SER A 23 -3.78 -10.99 -15.25
N SER A 24 -4.56 -9.95 -14.96
CA SER A 24 -4.04 -8.63 -14.56
C SER A 24 -3.15 -8.70 -13.31
N ALA A 25 -3.50 -9.54 -12.34
CA ALA A 25 -2.69 -9.77 -11.15
C ALA A 25 -1.38 -10.52 -11.46
N ALA A 26 -1.45 -11.56 -12.30
CA ALA A 26 -0.29 -12.34 -12.72
C ALA A 26 0.71 -11.53 -13.57
N GLU A 27 0.22 -10.60 -14.40
CA GLU A 27 1.05 -9.73 -15.26
C GLU A 27 1.78 -8.61 -14.49
N CYS A 28 1.51 -8.46 -13.19
CA CYS A 28 2.13 -7.43 -12.37
C CYS A 28 2.99 -8.02 -11.23
N PRO A 29 4.13 -8.68 -11.49
CA PRO A 29 5.01 -9.17 -10.43
C PRO A 29 5.40 -8.10 -9.39
N LEU A 30 5.51 -6.83 -9.81
CA LEU A 30 5.80 -5.68 -8.94
C LEU A 30 4.78 -5.53 -7.78
N VAL A 31 3.52 -5.93 -7.99
CA VAL A 31 2.53 -5.88 -6.91
C VAL A 31 2.86 -6.88 -5.81
N ILE A 32 3.49 -8.01 -6.15
CA ILE A 32 3.91 -9.04 -5.20
C ILE A 32 5.12 -8.55 -4.37
N ASP A 33 5.97 -7.70 -4.93
CA ASP A 33 7.11 -7.13 -4.19
C ASP A 33 6.66 -6.10 -3.14
N CYS A 34 5.51 -5.46 -3.35
CA CYS A 34 4.93 -4.50 -2.42
C CYS A 34 4.53 -5.14 -1.07
N SER A 35 4.42 -4.31 -0.03
CA SER A 35 3.85 -4.72 1.25
C SER A 35 2.33 -4.88 1.12
N LEU A 36 1.81 -6.10 1.34
CA LEU A 36 0.37 -6.36 1.31
C LEU A 36 -0.37 -5.49 2.33
N LYS A 37 0.09 -5.51 3.59
CA LYS A 37 -0.54 -4.77 4.70
C LYS A 37 -0.45 -3.25 4.55
N TRP A 38 0.71 -2.74 4.13
CA TRP A 38 1.00 -1.30 4.21
C TRP A 38 0.81 -0.56 2.90
N ARG A 39 0.82 -1.26 1.75
CA ARG A 39 0.77 -0.62 0.43
C ARG A 39 -0.42 -1.10 -0.40
N ILE A 40 -0.60 -2.42 -0.55
CA ILE A 40 -1.61 -2.98 -1.44
C ILE A 40 -3.02 -2.80 -0.84
N ILE A 41 -3.23 -3.27 0.39
CA ILE A 41 -4.54 -3.21 1.05
C ILE A 41 -5.07 -1.77 1.14
N PRO A 42 -4.32 -0.78 1.65
CA PRO A 42 -4.86 0.57 1.80
C PRO A 42 -5.22 1.22 0.46
N ARG A 43 -4.35 1.08 -0.55
CA ARG A 43 -4.56 1.70 -1.86
C ARG A 43 -5.71 1.06 -2.61
N CYS A 44 -5.76 -0.27 -2.68
CA CYS A 44 -6.84 -0.96 -3.37
C CYS A 44 -8.19 -0.67 -2.68
N SER A 45 -8.21 -0.62 -1.34
CA SER A 45 -9.44 -0.32 -0.57
C SER A 45 -10.01 1.05 -0.90
N VAL A 46 -9.16 2.08 -0.95
CA VAL A 46 -9.57 3.43 -1.37
C VAL A 46 -10.17 3.40 -2.78
N ILE A 47 -9.48 2.78 -3.74
CA ILE A 47 -9.97 2.70 -5.13
C ILE A 47 -11.32 1.98 -5.21
N LYS A 48 -11.47 0.83 -4.54
CA LYS A 48 -12.75 0.09 -4.53
C LYS A 48 -13.89 0.90 -3.95
N ILE A 49 -13.64 1.65 -2.87
CA ILE A 49 -14.65 2.54 -2.29
C ILE A 49 -15.06 3.63 -3.29
N LEU A 50 -14.09 4.26 -3.95
CA LEU A 50 -14.38 5.30 -4.94
C LEU A 50 -15.18 4.77 -6.14
N VAL A 51 -14.85 3.57 -6.64
CA VAL A 51 -15.62 2.89 -7.70
C VAL A 51 -17.03 2.60 -7.21
N SER A 52 -17.18 2.03 -6.01
CA SER A 52 -18.50 1.67 -5.46
C SER A 52 -19.43 2.88 -5.25
N LYS A 53 -18.86 4.07 -5.08
CA LYS A 53 -19.59 5.34 -4.97
C LYS A 53 -19.77 6.07 -6.31
N GLY A 54 -19.30 5.51 -7.41
CA GLY A 54 -19.37 6.13 -8.74
C GLY A 54 -18.47 7.37 -8.91
N LEU A 55 -17.50 7.59 -8.01
CA LEU A 55 -16.61 8.75 -8.03
C LEU A 55 -15.44 8.59 -9.02
N ILE A 56 -15.12 7.33 -9.34
CA ILE A 56 -14.25 6.93 -10.45
C ILE A 56 -14.90 5.77 -11.19
N LYS A 57 -14.59 5.61 -12.48
CA LYS A 57 -15.29 4.67 -13.36
C LYS A 57 -14.94 3.21 -13.12
N GLU A 58 -13.66 2.93 -12.86
CA GLU A 58 -13.12 1.57 -12.85
C GLU A 58 -11.92 1.45 -11.91
N LEU A 59 -11.51 0.20 -11.66
CA LEU A 59 -10.30 -0.10 -10.90
C LEU A 59 -9.07 0.44 -11.64
N ILE A 60 -8.11 0.98 -10.88
CA ILE A 60 -6.85 1.48 -11.43
C ILE A 60 -5.93 0.28 -11.71
N PRO A 61 -5.24 0.23 -12.87
CA PRO A 61 -4.32 -0.86 -13.18
C PRO A 61 -3.29 -1.10 -12.06
N LEU A 62 -3.07 -2.37 -11.71
CA LEU A 62 -2.17 -2.76 -10.61
C LEU A 62 -0.74 -2.25 -10.80
N ARG A 63 -0.26 -2.20 -12.05
CA ARG A 63 1.03 -1.61 -12.39
C ARG A 63 1.09 -0.15 -11.96
N ALA A 64 0.07 0.65 -12.28
CA ALA A 64 0.02 2.06 -11.91
C ALA A 64 -0.08 2.23 -10.39
N LEU A 65 -0.89 1.42 -9.69
CA LEU A 65 -0.99 1.47 -8.23
C LEU A 65 0.31 1.09 -7.52
N SER A 66 1.05 0.13 -8.09
CA SER A 66 2.31 -0.36 -7.54
C SER A 66 3.43 0.66 -7.69
N THR A 67 3.53 1.34 -8.84
CA THR A 67 4.60 2.33 -9.11
C THR A 67 4.30 3.72 -8.56
N MET A 68 3.03 4.05 -8.29
CA MET A 68 2.65 5.35 -7.74
C MET A 68 3.24 5.56 -6.34
N VAL A 69 3.87 6.72 -6.15
CA VAL A 69 4.35 7.22 -4.85
C VAL A 69 3.19 7.69 -3.98
N ASP A 70 3.40 7.75 -2.66
CA ASP A 70 2.33 8.01 -1.70
C ASP A 70 1.71 9.40 -1.88
N GLU A 71 2.53 10.42 -2.13
CA GLU A 71 2.10 11.81 -2.32
C GLU A 71 1.13 11.92 -3.49
N ALA A 72 1.51 11.33 -4.64
CA ALA A 72 0.68 11.33 -5.83
C ALA A 72 -0.63 10.53 -5.63
N PHE A 73 -0.59 9.44 -4.87
CA PHE A 73 -1.79 8.67 -4.56
C PHE A 73 -2.75 9.46 -3.66
N LEU A 74 -2.20 10.10 -2.63
CA LEU A 74 -2.95 10.93 -1.69
C LEU A 74 -3.68 12.07 -2.40
N GLU A 75 -2.98 12.83 -3.23
CA GLU A 75 -3.58 13.92 -3.99
C GLU A 75 -4.68 13.45 -4.93
N LYS A 76 -4.43 12.38 -5.70
CA LYS A 76 -5.36 11.91 -6.72
C LYS A 76 -6.61 11.24 -6.17
N PHE A 77 -6.50 10.48 -5.08
CA PHE A 77 -7.56 9.57 -4.65
C PHE A 77 -8.03 9.80 -3.21
N VAL A 78 -7.21 10.38 -2.34
CA VAL A 78 -7.58 10.59 -0.93
C VAL A 78 -8.07 12.01 -0.74
N PHE A 79 -7.20 13.01 -0.85
CA PHE A 79 -7.54 14.42 -0.62
C PHE A 79 -8.63 14.92 -1.56
N LYS A 80 -8.57 14.54 -2.83
CA LYS A 80 -9.58 14.91 -3.83
C LYS A 80 -11.00 14.48 -3.45
N TYR A 81 -11.16 13.37 -2.75
CA TYR A 81 -12.47 12.77 -2.48
C TYR A 81 -12.84 12.72 -0.99
N GLU A 82 -11.97 13.16 -0.08
CA GLU A 82 -12.18 13.09 1.38
C GLU A 82 -13.48 13.80 1.81
N GLN A 83 -13.85 14.92 1.17
CA GLN A 83 -15.10 15.62 1.49
C GLN A 83 -16.35 14.82 1.09
N GLN A 84 -16.29 14.08 -0.01
CA GLN A 84 -17.38 13.24 -0.51
C GLN A 84 -17.42 11.87 0.18
N VAL A 85 -16.26 11.42 0.65
CA VAL A 85 -16.07 10.15 1.36
C VAL A 85 -15.20 10.40 2.60
N PRO A 86 -15.80 10.89 3.69
CA PRO A 86 -15.04 11.12 4.92
C PRO A 86 -14.40 9.82 5.43
N GLY A 87 -13.10 9.86 5.73
CA GLY A 87 -12.35 8.75 6.27
C GLY A 87 -11.42 8.03 5.28
N LEU A 88 -11.30 8.46 4.02
CA LEU A 88 -10.35 7.85 3.07
C LEU A 88 -8.91 7.91 3.60
N MET A 89 -8.52 9.01 4.24
CA MET A 89 -7.22 9.13 4.89
C MET A 89 -6.99 8.07 5.98
N LYS A 90 -8.02 7.75 6.76
CA LYS A 90 -7.94 6.70 7.80
C LYS A 90 -7.76 5.31 7.17
N ILE A 91 -8.37 5.08 6.02
CA ILE A 91 -8.24 3.82 5.27
C ILE A 91 -6.83 3.72 4.66
N PHE A 92 -6.34 4.79 4.04
CA PHE A 92 -5.02 4.83 3.40
C PHE A 92 -3.87 4.63 4.39
N LYS A 93 -3.96 5.18 5.60
CA LYS A 93 -2.97 4.93 6.66
C LYS A 93 -3.03 3.51 7.24
N GLY A 94 -3.97 2.68 6.76
CA GLY A 94 -4.38 1.45 7.42
C GLY A 94 -5.20 1.75 8.67
N GLN A 95 -6.09 0.84 9.06
CA GLN A 95 -6.74 0.90 10.38
C GLN A 95 -5.70 0.64 11.48
N ASN A 96 -4.85 1.63 11.74
CA ASN A 96 -4.02 1.74 12.93
C ASN A 96 -3.62 3.21 13.11
N VAL A 97 -4.44 3.91 13.89
CA VAL A 97 -4.12 5.19 14.52
C VAL A 97 -2.89 5.10 15.45
N ALA A 98 -2.30 3.91 15.65
CA ALA A 98 -1.28 3.66 16.65
C ALA A 98 0.19 3.82 16.20
N HIS A 99 0.49 4.01 14.90
CA HIS A 99 1.90 4.10 14.46
C HIS A 99 2.40 5.48 14.03
N LYS A 100 1.53 6.49 13.94
CA LYS A 100 1.98 7.86 13.62
C LYS A 100 2.57 8.62 14.82
N LEU A 101 2.38 8.14 16.05
CA LEU A 101 3.01 8.72 17.25
C LEU A 101 4.50 8.35 17.43
N ARG A 102 5.14 7.65 16.47
CA ARG A 102 6.54 7.23 16.57
C ARG A 102 7.50 7.86 15.54
N LEU A 103 6.99 8.64 14.58
CA LEU A 103 7.84 9.28 13.56
C LEU A 103 8.04 10.79 13.77
N ASP A 104 7.36 11.41 14.74
CA ASP A 104 7.54 12.82 15.10
C ASP A 104 8.42 13.03 16.34
N LEU A 105 9.06 11.97 16.87
CA LEU A 105 10.10 12.13 17.91
C LEU A 105 11.48 12.19 17.25
N PRO A 106 12.30 13.22 17.54
CA PRO A 106 13.72 13.20 17.17
C PRO A 106 14.36 11.94 17.76
N ASN A 107 15.03 11.14 16.92
CA ASN A 107 15.71 9.93 17.34
C ASN A 107 16.79 10.26 18.40
N PRO A 108 16.70 9.77 19.64
CA PRO A 108 17.78 9.92 20.60
C PRO A 108 18.87 8.89 20.28
N VAL A 109 19.96 9.41 19.70
CA VAL A 109 21.36 8.92 19.70
C VAL A 109 21.56 7.40 19.84
N ALA A 110 22.04 6.78 18.78
CA ALA A 110 22.74 5.49 18.85
C ALA A 110 24.02 5.56 17.99
N ASP A 111 24.95 6.40 18.42
CA ASP A 111 26.38 6.07 18.27
C ASP A 111 26.71 5.07 19.38
N ALA A 112 26.97 3.82 19.03
CA ALA A 112 27.96 2.97 19.70
C ALA A 112 28.03 1.59 19.01
N GLU A 113 29.27 1.24 18.62
CA GLU A 113 29.83 -0.11 18.47
C GLU A 113 29.86 -0.76 17.06
N ASN A 114 30.83 -0.26 16.29
CA ASN A 114 31.70 -1.01 15.40
C ASN A 114 32.14 -2.38 15.95
N PHE A 115 32.17 -3.43 15.12
CA PHE A 115 33.40 -4.23 14.87
C PHE A 115 33.15 -5.23 13.72
N VAL A 116 33.66 -4.94 12.52
CA VAL A 116 34.05 -5.99 11.57
C VAL A 116 35.56 -5.92 11.46
N ALA A 117 36.20 -6.91 12.07
CA ALA A 117 37.58 -7.26 11.84
C ALA A 117 37.79 -7.52 10.34
N ASN A 118 38.89 -7.02 9.79
CA ASN A 118 39.51 -7.71 8.66
C ASN A 118 41.03 -7.69 8.81
N PRO A 119 41.70 -8.84 8.64
CA PRO A 119 43.14 -8.97 8.84
C PRO A 119 43.90 -8.62 7.55
N ILE A 120 45.05 -7.95 7.69
CA ILE A 120 46.44 -8.42 7.49
C ILE A 120 47.35 -7.23 7.82
#